data_AF-A0A7L9C9D0-F1
#
_entry.id   AF-A0A7L9C9D0-F1
#
_cell.length_a   1.000
_cell.length_b   1.000
_cell.length_c   1.000
_cell.angle_alpha   90.00
_cell.angle_beta   90.00
_cell.angle_gamma   90.00
#
_symmetry.space_group_name_H-M   'P 1'
#
loop_
_entity.id
_entity.type
_entity.pdbx_description
1 polymer ?
#
loop_
_entity_poly.entity_id
_entity_poly.type
_entity_poly.pdbx_seq_one_letter_code
_entity_poly.pdbx_strand_id
1 'polypeptide(L)'
;MYCYLPRWKKLAINVALVFGVSGWFSTAKGIEVSPREQVFLLSAKKTFEYYCSPCHGQKGKGDGTFFTIDLKPKPRNFTDLDYMKKRTDDQLMKSITDGSKSVEKSNLCPPWGKTLTDKKIKELVVYIRGLSSQEAERPVAEVKGHVAVNEKESPVKSAMRWGFIVVITFALAGGAICEWKKLKGESPK
;
A
#
# COMPACT_ATOMS: atom_id res chain seq x y z
N MET A 1 25.36 23.20 34.74
CA MET A 1 25.49 22.19 35.82
C MET A 1 25.92 20.78 35.35
N TYR A 2 25.69 20.36 34.10
CA TYR A 2 26.08 19.01 33.61
C TYR A 2 27.60 18.74 33.59
N CYS A 3 28.41 19.78 33.37
CA CYS A 3 29.88 19.66 33.27
C CYS A 3 30.57 19.25 34.58
N TYR A 4 29.97 19.57 35.74
CA TYR A 4 30.55 19.28 37.06
C TYR A 4 30.16 17.90 37.61
N LEU A 5 29.36 17.13 36.88
CA LEU A 5 28.94 15.81 37.33
C LEU A 5 30.07 14.78 37.15
N PRO A 6 30.24 13.88 38.12
CA PRO A 6 31.19 12.78 38.01
C PRO A 6 30.83 11.86 36.84
N ARG A 7 31.85 11.24 36.23
CA ARG A 7 31.78 10.54 34.93
C ARG A 7 30.65 9.50 34.83
N TRP A 8 30.33 8.83 35.92
CA TRP A 8 29.24 7.85 36.00
C TRP A 8 27.83 8.47 35.96
N LYS A 9 27.64 9.68 36.51
CA LYS A 9 26.37 10.41 36.41
C LYS A 9 26.12 10.92 34.99
N LYS A 10 27.17 11.33 34.29
CA LYS A 10 27.10 11.69 32.86
C LYS A 10 26.75 10.47 31.99
N LEU A 11 27.35 9.30 32.29
CA LEU A 11 27.02 8.05 31.61
C LEU A 11 25.56 7.65 31.86
N ALA A 12 25.09 7.70 33.10
CA ALA A 12 23.71 7.36 33.46
C ALA A 12 22.67 8.26 32.78
N ILE A 13 22.93 9.57 32.69
CA ILE A 13 22.01 10.50 32.04
C ILE A 13 22.01 10.31 30.51
N ASN A 14 23.17 10.12 29.87
CA ASN A 14 23.24 9.84 28.43
C ASN A 14 22.59 8.48 28.08
N VAL A 15 22.79 7.46 28.91
CA VAL A 15 22.14 6.14 28.79
C VAL A 15 20.63 6.29 28.95
N ALA A 16 20.14 6.99 29.98
CA ALA A 16 18.71 7.24 30.15
C ALA A 16 18.08 8.03 29.00
N LEU A 17 18.83 8.96 28.38
CA LEU A 17 18.38 9.70 27.19
C LEU A 17 18.31 8.79 25.96
N VAL A 18 19.31 7.93 25.73
CA VAL A 18 19.33 6.98 24.61
C VAL A 18 18.24 5.92 24.76
N PHE A 19 18.05 5.38 25.97
CA PHE A 19 16.99 4.40 26.26
C PHE A 19 15.59 5.02 26.33
N GLY A 20 15.47 6.29 26.73
CA GLY A 20 14.20 7.03 26.68
C GLY A 20 13.75 7.35 25.25
N VAL A 21 14.71 7.60 24.34
CA VAL A 21 14.44 7.83 22.91
C VAL A 21 14.18 6.51 22.16
N SER A 22 14.86 5.41 22.53
CA SER A 22 14.62 4.09 21.91
C SER A 22 13.42 3.34 22.49
N GLY A 23 13.09 3.53 23.78
CA GLY A 23 11.94 2.93 24.44
C GLY A 23 10.58 3.45 23.95
N TRP A 24 10.56 4.63 23.31
CA TRP A 24 9.35 5.20 22.69
C TRP A 24 8.96 4.52 21.37
N PHE A 25 9.87 3.76 20.75
CA PHE A 25 9.61 3.09 19.46
C PHE A 25 8.76 1.81 19.58
N SER A 26 8.52 1.29 20.79
CA SER A 26 7.85 -0.01 20.98
C SER A 26 6.32 0.02 21.04
N THR A 27 5.66 1.09 20.59
CA THR A 27 4.18 1.11 20.44
C THR A 27 3.74 1.51 19.04
N ALA A 28 4.31 0.88 18.02
CA ALA A 28 3.68 0.81 16.70
C ALA A 28 3.12 -0.60 16.47
N LYS A 29 2.08 -0.96 17.22
CA LYS A 29 1.17 -2.05 16.82
C LYS A 29 0.35 -1.51 15.65
N GLY A 30 0.78 -1.83 14.44
CA GLY A 30 0.06 -1.49 13.23
C GLY A 30 1.00 -1.37 12.05
N ILE A 31 1.06 -2.42 11.23
CA ILE A 31 1.45 -2.28 9.84
C ILE A 31 0.35 -1.41 9.21
N GLU A 32 0.50 -0.09 9.25
CA GLU A 32 -0.27 0.81 8.40
C GLU A 32 0.26 0.62 6.98
N VAL A 33 -0.32 -0.33 6.26
CA VAL A 33 -0.18 -0.40 4.80
C VAL A 33 -0.66 0.97 4.28
N SER A 34 0.26 1.75 3.71
CA SER A 34 -0.04 3.13 3.31
C SER A 34 -1.19 3.15 2.30
N PRO A 35 -2.17 4.08 2.41
CA PRO A 35 -3.27 4.20 1.47
C PRO A 35 -2.84 4.31 0.00
N ARG A 36 -1.62 4.82 -0.28
CA ARG A 36 -1.05 4.96 -1.63
C ARG A 36 -0.98 3.63 -2.40
N GLU A 37 -0.78 2.51 -1.71
CA GLU A 37 -0.76 1.19 -2.37
C GLU A 37 -2.17 0.73 -2.81
N GLN A 38 -3.25 1.32 -2.28
CA GLN A 38 -4.63 0.92 -2.62
C GLN A 38 -5.39 1.95 -3.48
N VAL A 39 -4.87 3.17 -3.67
CA VAL A 39 -5.54 4.23 -4.45
C VAL A 39 -5.70 3.85 -5.94
N PHE A 40 -4.79 3.05 -6.51
CA PHE A 40 -4.87 2.70 -7.93
C PHE A 40 -5.94 1.64 -8.25
N LEU A 41 -6.39 0.86 -7.26
CA LEU A 41 -7.40 -0.20 -7.40
C LEU A 41 -8.79 0.21 -6.86
N LEU A 42 -9.02 1.52 -6.69
CA LEU A 42 -10.28 2.03 -6.13
C LEU A 42 -11.50 1.62 -6.95
N SER A 43 -11.39 1.55 -8.29
CA SER A 43 -12.50 1.14 -9.16
C SER A 43 -12.40 -0.33 -9.58
N ALA A 44 -13.54 -1.00 -9.73
CA ALA A 44 -13.60 -2.36 -10.27
C ALA A 44 -12.97 -2.48 -11.65
N LYS A 45 -13.13 -1.46 -12.50
CA LYS A 45 -12.46 -1.38 -13.81
C LYS A 45 -10.94 -1.47 -13.68
N LYS A 46 -10.33 -0.65 -12.82
CA LYS A 46 -8.88 -0.67 -12.60
C LYS A 46 -8.40 -1.99 -11.99
N THR A 47 -9.18 -2.56 -11.08
CA THR A 47 -8.90 -3.89 -10.52
C THR A 47 -8.96 -4.98 -11.60
N PHE A 48 -9.95 -4.94 -12.48
CA PHE A 48 -10.04 -5.86 -13.62
C PHE A 48 -8.87 -5.67 -14.59
N GLU A 49 -8.53 -4.43 -14.94
CA GLU A 49 -7.38 -4.10 -15.79
C GLU A 49 -6.09 -4.69 -15.22
N TYR A 50 -5.87 -4.59 -13.91
CA TYR A 50 -4.65 -5.06 -13.27
C TYR A 50 -4.60 -6.59 -13.11
N TYR A 51 -5.65 -7.21 -12.55
CA TYR A 51 -5.62 -8.64 -12.19
C TYR A 51 -6.17 -9.57 -13.28
N CYS A 52 -7.19 -9.13 -14.03
CA CYS A 52 -7.97 -10.03 -14.89
C CYS A 52 -7.61 -9.86 -16.38
N SER A 53 -7.39 -8.62 -16.82
CA SER A 53 -7.12 -8.30 -18.23
C SER A 53 -5.86 -8.94 -18.83
N PRO A 54 -4.79 -9.25 -18.05
CA PRO A 54 -3.63 -9.92 -18.64
C PRO A 54 -3.99 -11.26 -19.31
N CYS A 55 -5.02 -11.96 -18.81
CA CYS A 55 -5.54 -13.19 -19.41
C CYS A 55 -6.85 -12.99 -20.18
N HIS A 56 -7.78 -12.21 -19.63
CA HIS A 56 -9.11 -12.03 -20.21
C HIS A 56 -9.20 -10.90 -21.25
N GLY A 57 -8.14 -10.10 -21.43
CA GLY A 57 -8.11 -8.95 -22.32
C GLY A 57 -8.76 -7.71 -21.71
N GLN A 58 -8.37 -6.53 -22.19
CA GLN A 58 -8.90 -5.25 -21.69
C GLN A 58 -10.43 -5.13 -21.86
N LYS A 59 -10.96 -5.75 -22.91
CA LYS A 59 -12.40 -5.80 -23.22
C LYS A 59 -13.09 -7.06 -22.69
N GLY A 60 -12.37 -7.95 -22.00
CA GLY A 60 -12.93 -9.20 -21.48
C GLY A 60 -13.22 -10.26 -22.55
N LYS A 61 -12.62 -10.19 -23.73
CA LYS A 61 -12.89 -11.13 -24.84
C LYS A 61 -12.18 -12.48 -24.69
N GLY A 62 -11.37 -12.63 -23.66
CA GLY A 62 -10.52 -13.81 -23.47
C GLY A 62 -9.26 -13.77 -24.35
N ASP A 63 -8.81 -12.58 -24.74
CA ASP A 63 -7.71 -12.32 -25.69
C ASP A 63 -6.56 -11.51 -25.05
N GLY A 64 -6.34 -11.67 -23.75
CA GLY A 64 -5.29 -10.94 -23.02
C GLY A 64 -3.87 -11.27 -23.52
N THR A 65 -2.87 -10.47 -23.17
CA THR A 65 -1.50 -10.67 -23.67
C THR A 65 -0.92 -12.04 -23.30
N PHE A 66 -1.36 -12.65 -22.18
CA PHE A 66 -0.99 -14.02 -21.80
C PHE A 66 -1.85 -15.12 -22.46
N PHE A 67 -2.77 -14.75 -23.36
CA PHE A 67 -3.53 -15.68 -24.22
C PHE A 67 -2.64 -16.47 -25.19
N THR A 68 -1.42 -15.97 -25.46
CA THR A 68 -0.43 -16.59 -26.38
C THR A 68 0.35 -17.73 -25.75
N ILE A 69 0.36 -17.84 -24.43
CA ILE A 69 0.75 -19.09 -23.75
C ILE A 69 -0.38 -20.08 -24.05
N ASP A 70 -0.07 -21.31 -24.46
CA ASP A 70 -1.01 -22.38 -24.82
C ASP A 70 -1.95 -22.82 -23.67
N LEU A 71 -2.69 -21.88 -23.09
CA LEU A 71 -3.65 -22.08 -22.02
C LEU A 71 -4.79 -22.90 -22.58
N LYS A 72 -4.80 -24.19 -22.23
CA LYS A 72 -5.88 -25.13 -22.51
C LYS A 72 -6.60 -25.44 -21.19
N PRO A 73 -7.86 -25.02 -21.01
CA PRO A 73 -8.70 -24.22 -21.91
C PRO A 73 -8.37 -22.72 -21.92
N LYS A 74 -8.77 -22.03 -23.00
CA LYS A 74 -8.61 -20.58 -23.14
C LYS A 74 -9.40 -19.81 -22.07
N PRO A 75 -8.93 -18.61 -21.64
CA PRO A 75 -9.69 -17.71 -20.79
C PRO A 75 -11.08 -17.42 -21.36
N ARG A 76 -12.07 -17.27 -20.48
CA ARG A 76 -13.47 -17.07 -20.89
C ARG A 76 -13.67 -15.69 -21.54
N ASN A 77 -14.44 -15.68 -22.63
CA ASN A 77 -15.02 -14.46 -23.18
C ASN A 77 -16.24 -14.02 -22.33
N PHE A 78 -16.11 -12.89 -21.64
CA PHE A 78 -17.15 -12.26 -20.83
C PHE A 78 -18.12 -11.40 -21.65
N THR A 79 -17.83 -11.13 -22.92
CA THR A 79 -18.76 -10.42 -23.83
C THR A 79 -19.83 -11.35 -24.42
N ASP A 80 -19.72 -12.67 -24.19
CA ASP A 80 -20.70 -13.67 -24.62
C ASP A 80 -21.93 -13.64 -23.69
N LEU A 81 -22.97 -12.93 -24.13
CA LEU A 81 -24.22 -12.76 -23.40
C LEU A 81 -24.92 -14.08 -23.07
N ASP A 82 -24.98 -15.01 -24.03
CA ASP A 82 -25.70 -16.27 -23.84
C ASP A 82 -25.01 -17.16 -22.83
N TYR A 83 -23.67 -17.14 -22.80
CA TYR A 83 -22.91 -17.79 -21.75
C TYR A 83 -23.13 -17.13 -20.39
N MET A 84 -23.01 -15.80 -20.32
CA MET A 84 -23.10 -15.07 -19.07
C MET A 84 -24.50 -15.19 -18.44
N LYS A 85 -25.57 -15.18 -19.24
CA LYS A 85 -26.95 -15.43 -18.77
C LYS A 85 -27.12 -16.78 -18.06
N LYS A 86 -26.35 -17.80 -18.44
CA LYS A 86 -26.40 -19.14 -17.84
C LYS A 86 -25.57 -19.27 -16.56
N ARG A 87 -24.86 -18.23 -16.14
CA ARG A 87 -24.07 -18.21 -14.91
C ARG A 87 -24.81 -17.42 -13.84
N THR A 88 -24.76 -17.86 -12.59
CA THR A 88 -25.25 -17.08 -11.46
C THR A 88 -24.16 -16.14 -10.95
N ASP A 89 -24.55 -15.07 -10.26
CA ASP A 89 -23.57 -14.15 -9.66
C ASP A 89 -22.75 -14.86 -8.57
N ASP A 90 -23.34 -15.78 -7.83
CA ASP A 90 -22.62 -16.63 -6.85
C ASP A 90 -21.54 -17.49 -7.52
N GLN A 91 -21.82 -18.05 -8.70
CA GLN A 91 -20.81 -18.79 -9.46
C GLN A 91 -19.66 -17.88 -9.89
N LEU A 92 -19.95 -16.65 -10.30
CA LEU A 92 -18.93 -15.68 -10.67
C LEU A 92 -18.10 -15.26 -9.45
N MET A 93 -18.76 -14.92 -8.34
CA MET A 93 -18.11 -14.58 -7.07
C MET A 93 -17.21 -15.72 -6.62
N LYS A 94 -17.72 -16.95 -6.55
CA LYS A 94 -16.96 -18.14 -6.15
C LYS A 94 -15.76 -18.37 -7.06
N SER A 95 -15.91 -18.20 -8.37
CA SER A 95 -14.80 -18.34 -9.31
C SER A 95 -13.68 -17.30 -9.13
N ILE A 96 -14.00 -16.11 -8.62
CA ILE A 96 -13.03 -15.06 -8.31
C ILE A 96 -12.41 -15.32 -6.94
N THR A 97 -13.22 -15.64 -5.93
CA THR A 97 -12.77 -15.88 -4.55
C THR A 97 -11.88 -17.11 -4.46
N ASP A 98 -12.34 -18.24 -5.00
CA ASP A 98 -11.73 -19.57 -4.82
C ASP A 98 -11.01 -20.06 -6.09
N GLY A 99 -10.97 -19.24 -7.14
CA GLY A 99 -10.38 -19.58 -8.43
C GLY A 99 -11.30 -20.45 -9.29
N SER A 100 -10.94 -20.64 -10.55
CA SER A 100 -11.83 -21.30 -11.54
C SER A 100 -12.03 -22.80 -11.27
N LYS A 101 -11.14 -23.46 -10.53
CA LYS A 101 -11.29 -24.87 -10.16
C LYS A 101 -12.51 -25.10 -9.26
N SER A 102 -12.87 -24.12 -8.43
CA SER A 102 -13.98 -24.20 -7.46
C SER A 102 -15.37 -24.31 -8.11
N VAL A 103 -15.46 -23.98 -9.40
CA VAL A 103 -16.66 -24.03 -10.24
C VAL A 103 -16.51 -25.05 -11.37
N GLU A 104 -15.69 -26.09 -11.14
CA GLU A 104 -15.46 -27.20 -12.07
C GLU A 104 -14.97 -26.72 -13.46
N LYS A 105 -14.12 -25.69 -13.46
CA LYS A 105 -13.39 -25.21 -14.64
C LYS A 105 -11.89 -25.50 -14.48
N SER A 106 -11.08 -24.85 -15.31
CA SER A 106 -9.62 -25.01 -15.26
C SER A 106 -9.05 -24.57 -13.92
N ASN A 107 -7.83 -24.98 -13.62
CA ASN A 107 -7.04 -24.52 -12.47
C ASN A 107 -6.17 -23.29 -12.80
N LEU A 108 -6.40 -22.64 -13.94
CA LEU A 108 -5.52 -21.59 -14.46
C LEU A 108 -5.87 -20.19 -13.92
N CYS A 109 -7.13 -19.93 -13.52
CA CYS A 109 -7.47 -18.69 -12.83
C CYS A 109 -7.27 -18.90 -11.32
N PRO A 110 -6.31 -18.18 -10.69
CA PRO A 110 -6.00 -18.36 -9.28
C PRO A 110 -7.11 -17.80 -8.37
N PRO A 111 -7.15 -18.22 -7.10
CA PRO A 111 -8.05 -17.65 -6.09
C PRO A 111 -7.61 -16.24 -5.68
N TRP A 112 -8.55 -15.29 -5.68
CA TRP A 112 -8.31 -13.89 -5.30
C TRP A 112 -8.88 -13.51 -3.93
N GLY A 113 -9.58 -14.43 -3.23
CA GLY A 113 -10.24 -14.13 -1.96
C GLY A 113 -9.33 -13.68 -0.81
N LYS A 114 -8.02 -13.94 -0.91
CA LYS A 114 -7.01 -13.44 0.05
C LYS A 114 -6.37 -12.12 -0.36
N THR A 115 -6.60 -11.68 -1.60
CA THR A 115 -6.00 -10.47 -2.19
C THR A 115 -7.03 -9.35 -2.30
N LEU A 116 -8.28 -9.69 -2.60
CA LEU A 116 -9.39 -8.75 -2.79
C LEU A 116 -10.42 -8.92 -1.68
N THR A 117 -10.97 -7.81 -1.21
CA THR A 117 -12.08 -7.82 -0.25
C THR A 117 -13.37 -8.31 -0.90
N ASP A 118 -14.28 -8.89 -0.12
CA ASP A 118 -15.60 -9.34 -0.62
C ASP A 118 -16.36 -8.23 -1.34
N LYS A 119 -16.27 -7.00 -0.84
CA LYS A 119 -16.84 -5.81 -1.49
C LYS A 119 -16.25 -5.64 -2.89
N LYS A 120 -14.93 -5.72 -3.03
CA LYS A 120 -14.26 -5.56 -4.32
C LYS A 120 -14.61 -6.69 -5.29
N ILE A 121 -14.74 -7.92 -4.80
CA ILE A 121 -15.16 -9.08 -5.61
C ILE A 121 -16.58 -8.87 -6.14
N LYS A 122 -17.51 -8.39 -5.31
CA LYS A 122 -18.88 -8.06 -5.75
C LYS A 122 -18.87 -6.95 -6.82
N GLU A 123 -18.10 -5.89 -6.62
CA GLU A 123 -17.95 -4.81 -7.62
C GLU A 123 -17.36 -5.33 -8.94
N LEU A 124 -16.41 -6.28 -8.89
CA LEU A 124 -15.86 -6.94 -10.08
C LEU A 124 -16.91 -7.77 -10.82
N VAL A 125 -17.78 -8.50 -10.12
CA VAL A 125 -18.86 -9.27 -10.77
C VAL A 125 -19.81 -8.34 -11.52
N VAL A 126 -20.20 -7.21 -10.92
CA VAL A 126 -21.01 -6.19 -11.59
C VAL A 126 -20.30 -5.65 -12.84
N TYR A 127 -19.01 -5.34 -12.73
CA TYR A 127 -18.21 -4.87 -13.88
C TYR A 127 -18.14 -5.93 -15.00
N ILE A 128 -17.86 -7.19 -14.67
CA ILE A 128 -17.79 -8.31 -15.62
C ILE A 128 -19.14 -8.53 -16.32
N ARG A 129 -20.26 -8.46 -15.58
CA ARG A 129 -21.60 -8.50 -16.16
C ARG A 129 -21.81 -7.38 -17.18
N GLY A 130 -21.38 -6.16 -16.83
CA GLY A 130 -21.44 -4.99 -17.71
C GLY A 130 -20.66 -5.16 -19.02
N LEU A 131 -19.61 -5.99 -19.07
CA LEU A 131 -18.86 -6.25 -20.31
C LEU A 131 -19.69 -6.97 -21.38
N SER A 132 -20.68 -7.77 -20.96
CA SER A 132 -21.59 -8.46 -21.88
C SER A 132 -22.65 -7.50 -22.48
N SER A 133 -22.97 -6.41 -21.79
CA SER A 133 -24.02 -5.47 -22.18
C SER A 133 -23.50 -4.23 -22.93
N GLN A 134 -22.19 -3.99 -22.94
CA GLN A 134 -21.56 -2.76 -23.46
C GLN A 134 -21.37 -2.68 -25.00
N GLU A 135 -21.98 -3.57 -25.79
CA GLU A 135 -22.30 -3.25 -27.20
C GLU A 135 -23.44 -2.20 -27.27
N ALA A 136 -24.25 -2.04 -26.21
CA ALA A 136 -25.41 -1.16 -26.23
C ALA A 136 -25.13 0.29 -25.74
N GLU A 137 -24.21 0.53 -24.80
CA GLU A 137 -24.03 1.88 -24.24
C GLU A 137 -22.58 2.25 -23.95
N ARG A 138 -22.09 3.20 -24.75
CA ARG A 138 -20.84 3.97 -24.58
C ARG A 138 -20.94 4.86 -23.32
N PRO A 139 -19.87 5.60 -23.00
CA PRO A 139 -18.90 5.31 -21.96
C PRO A 139 -19.45 5.49 -20.53
N VAL A 140 -19.01 4.64 -19.60
CA VAL A 140 -19.12 4.92 -18.17
C VAL A 140 -18.51 6.30 -17.93
N ALA A 141 -19.38 7.22 -17.55
CA ALA A 141 -19.06 8.57 -17.14
C ALA A 141 -17.78 8.59 -16.33
N GLU A 142 -16.88 9.47 -16.75
CA GLU A 142 -15.73 9.95 -15.99
C GLU A 142 -16.17 10.17 -14.53
N VAL A 143 -15.82 9.25 -13.65
CA VAL A 143 -15.89 9.51 -12.21
C VAL A 143 -14.81 10.56 -11.97
N LYS A 144 -15.19 11.83 -12.09
CA LYS A 144 -14.47 12.97 -11.52
C LYS A 144 -14.50 12.80 -10.00
N GLY A 145 -13.74 11.83 -9.51
CA GLY A 145 -13.25 11.83 -8.14
C GLY A 145 -12.17 12.89 -8.05
N HIS A 146 -12.58 14.15 -7.94
CA HIS A 146 -11.76 15.13 -7.23
C HIS A 146 -11.72 14.67 -5.78
N VAL A 147 -10.90 13.66 -5.47
CA VAL A 147 -10.37 13.55 -4.11
C VAL A 147 -9.30 14.63 -4.07
N ALA A 148 -9.72 15.83 -3.67
CA ALA A 148 -8.82 16.85 -3.18
C ALA A 148 -8.13 16.25 -1.95
N VAL A 149 -7.04 15.51 -2.18
CA VAL A 149 -6.07 15.23 -1.14
C VAL A 149 -5.39 16.58 -0.92
N ASN A 150 -5.94 17.33 0.00
CA ASN A 150 -5.24 18.43 0.64
C ASN A 150 -4.10 17.78 1.42
N GLU A 151 -3.00 17.47 0.74
CA GLU A 151 -1.73 17.04 1.34
C GLU A 151 -1.12 18.27 2.00
N LYS A 152 -1.80 18.79 3.03
CA LYS A 152 -1.10 19.52 4.08
C LYS A 152 -0.39 18.45 4.86
N GLU A 153 0.89 18.22 4.53
CA GLU A 153 1.82 17.58 5.45
C GLU A 153 1.52 18.11 6.86
N SER A 154 1.04 17.23 7.73
CA SER A 154 0.62 17.65 9.06
C SER A 154 1.82 18.33 9.73
N PRO A 155 1.68 19.55 10.27
CA PRO A 155 2.79 20.33 10.85
C PRO A 155 3.55 19.55 11.94
N VAL A 156 2.92 18.52 12.51
CA VAL A 156 3.48 17.58 13.48
C VAL A 156 4.65 16.75 12.93
N LYS A 157 4.58 16.23 11.70
CA LYS A 157 5.65 15.40 11.11
C LYS A 157 6.89 16.21 10.76
N SER A 158 6.69 17.44 10.25
CA SER A 158 7.80 18.37 9.98
C SER A 158 8.43 18.86 11.28
N ALA A 159 7.63 19.22 12.29
CA ALA A 159 8.13 19.60 13.60
C ALA A 159 8.94 18.48 14.28
N MET A 160 8.54 17.21 14.11
CA MET A 160 9.28 16.08 14.67
C MET A 160 10.62 15.82 13.98
N ARG A 161 10.70 15.97 12.65
CA ARG A 161 11.95 15.84 11.89
C ARG A 161 12.95 16.94 12.25
N TRP A 162 12.48 18.18 12.37
CA TRP A 162 13.33 19.31 12.77
C TRP A 162 13.71 19.25 14.25
N GLY A 163 12.83 18.76 15.13
CA GLY A 163 13.14 18.56 16.54
C GLY A 163 14.30 17.59 16.77
N PHE A 164 14.34 16.47 16.02
CA PHE A 164 15.42 15.48 16.14
C PHE A 164 16.78 16.04 15.70
N ILE A 165 16.79 16.84 14.61
CA ILE A 165 18.01 17.49 14.11
C ILE A 165 18.54 18.50 15.13
N VAL A 166 17.67 19.34 15.70
CA VAL A 166 18.06 20.37 16.68
C VAL A 166 18.69 19.72 17.92
N VAL A 167 18.11 18.64 18.45
CA VAL A 167 18.66 17.94 19.63
C VAL A 167 20.05 17.37 19.35
N ILE A 168 20.26 16.75 18.18
CA ILE A 168 21.56 16.20 17.80
C ILE A 168 22.60 17.32 17.65
N THR A 169 22.24 18.43 16.99
CA THR A 169 23.15 19.56 16.80
C THR A 169 23.56 20.20 18.13
N PHE A 170 22.62 20.40 19.07
CA PHE A 170 22.94 20.93 20.39
C PHE A 170 23.83 19.98 21.22
N ALA A 171 23.62 18.66 21.11
CA ALA A 171 24.45 17.68 21.79
C ALA A 171 25.90 17.70 21.25
N LEU A 172 26.08 17.77 19.93
CA LEU A 172 27.40 17.85 19.29
C LEU A 172 28.09 19.19 19.58
N ALA A 173 27.37 20.31 19.49
CA ALA A 173 27.91 21.64 19.78
C ALA A 173 28.31 21.78 21.27
N GLY A 174 27.49 21.26 22.18
CA GLY A 174 27.80 21.26 23.61
C GLY A 174 29.05 20.45 23.96
N GLY A 175 29.25 19.31 23.28
CA GLY A 175 30.47 18.50 23.39
C GLY A 175 31.72 19.25 22.91
N ALA A 176 31.65 19.85 21.72
CA ALA A 176 32.76 20.60 21.12
C ALA A 176 33.17 21.81 21.98
N ILE A 177 32.21 22.56 22.54
CA ILE A 177 32.49 23.72 23.39
C ILE A 177 33.17 23.32 24.71
N CYS A 178 32.79 22.18 25.30
CA CYS A 178 33.42 21.69 26.52
C CYS A 178 34.88 21.29 26.27
N GLU A 179 35.15 20.63 25.15
CA GLU A 179 36.51 20.22 24.77
C GLU A 179 37.38 21.46 24.49
N TRP A 180 36.84 22.47 23.80
CA TRP A 180 37.57 23.68 23.46
C TRP A 180 37.94 24.53 24.69
N LYS A 181 37.07 24.58 25.71
CA LYS A 181 37.38 25.24 26.99
C LYS A 181 38.45 24.51 27.80
N LYS A 182 38.52 23.17 27.70
CA LYS A 182 39.57 22.37 28.32
C LYS A 182 40.93 22.66 27.68
N LEU A 183 40.99 22.64 26.35
CA LEU A 183 42.22 22.92 25.60
C LEU A 183 42.78 24.34 25.84
N LYS A 184 41.91 25.35 25.99
CA LYS A 184 42.34 26.71 26.38
C LYS A 184 42.89 26.82 27.81
N GLY A 185 42.53 25.90 28.71
CA GLY A 185 43.05 25.88 30.08
C GLY A 185 44.43 25.23 30.19
N GLU A 186 44.76 24.34 29.25
CA GLU A 186 46.02 23.58 29.22
C GLU A 186 47.10 24.25 28.32
N SER A 187 46.78 25.35 27.62
CA SER A 187 47.76 26.08 26.82
C SER A 187 48.76 26.82 27.71
N PRO A 188 50.07 26.53 27.61
CA PRO A 188 51.09 27.24 28.37
C PRO A 188 51.10 28.72 27.95
N LYS A 189 51.20 29.63 28.93
CA LYS A 189 51.32 31.08 28.73
C LYS A 189 52.71 31.46 28.26
#